data_AF-A0A2T7BQ20-F1
#
_entry.id   AF-A0A2T7BQ20-F1
#
_cell.length_a   1.000
_cell.length_b   1.000
_cell.length_c   1.000
_cell.angle_alpha   90.00
_cell.angle_beta   90.00
_cell.angle_gamma   90.00
#
_symmetry.space_group_name_H-M   'P 1'
#
loop_
_entity.id
_entity.type
_entity.pdbx_description
1 polymer ?
#
loop_
_entity_poly.entity_id
_entity_poly.type
_entity_poly.pdbx_seq_one_letter_code
_entity_poly.pdbx_strand_id
1 'polypeptide(L)'
;MDNTQRQNQHTLNEPISFSGVGLHSGKQVNITLKPAIPGFGIRFQRVDLPDQPTVKADVDYVVDTSRNTTLEHNGARVSTIEHLMAALVGTGVDNCLVEIDGPEVPIMDGSALPFVEVILKVGTQDQDAKKIYYSIDQNISYYDEEKKVEMVAMPSVDYRVTTLIDFNSPVLGTQHANLKGMQDFIGEIAPCRTFVFLHELEYLLKNNLIKGGDINNAIVVVDRKMTDAELAPLAKAFNRTEIAVQREGILNNVSLRFPNEPARHKLLDVIGDLALVGFPINAHVIANRPGHASNVEFARKIKAYIKKNKHAQNVPIYNPNQPPIFDVTRIQRTLPHRYPMLLVDKIIELSDSQVIGIKNVTFNEQFFQGHFPGNPVMPGVLQIEALAQCGGILALNTVPDPELYSTYFLKIDNCKFKQRVVPGDTMVLKMELLNPIRRGIVEMRGTVFIGNKVATEADLVAQIVKEGKTQQ
;
A
#
# COMPACT_ATOMS: atom_id res chain seq x y z
N MET A 1 11.42 16.70 2.81
CA MET A 1 10.46 16.17 3.80
C MET A 1 11.16 15.02 4.51
N ASP A 2 11.00 14.94 5.83
CA ASP A 2 11.70 13.99 6.70
C ASP A 2 11.38 12.53 6.35
N ASN A 3 12.33 11.63 6.55
CA ASN A 3 12.33 10.22 6.09
C ASN A 3 11.41 9.31 6.94
N THR A 4 10.43 9.89 7.62
CA THR A 4 9.51 9.19 8.51
C THR A 4 8.26 8.79 7.74
N GLN A 5 8.00 7.48 7.65
CA GLN A 5 6.75 6.96 7.11
C GLN A 5 5.57 7.63 7.82
N ARG A 6 4.64 8.18 7.03
CA ARG A 6 3.46 8.87 7.57
C ARG A 6 2.62 7.86 8.35
N GLN A 7 2.34 8.15 9.62
CA GLN A 7 1.60 7.24 10.49
C GLN A 7 0.11 7.16 10.15
N ASN A 8 -0.43 8.23 9.57
CA ASN A 8 -1.84 8.43 9.28
C ASN A 8 -2.10 8.61 7.77
N GLN A 9 -3.33 8.31 7.35
CA GLN A 9 -3.80 8.52 5.98
C GLN A 9 -3.93 10.00 5.69
N HIS A 10 -3.74 10.39 4.43
CA HIS A 10 -3.85 11.78 4.00
C HIS A 10 -4.84 11.94 2.85
N THR A 11 -5.43 13.13 2.76
CA THR A 11 -6.23 13.57 1.62
C THR A 11 -5.84 15.01 1.24
N LEU A 12 -6.49 15.60 0.25
CA LEU A 12 -6.27 17.00 -0.13
C LEU A 12 -6.87 17.95 0.92
N ASN A 13 -6.30 19.14 1.10
CA ASN A 13 -6.89 20.16 1.98
C ASN A 13 -8.21 20.71 1.41
N GLU A 14 -8.26 20.96 0.10
CA GLU A 14 -9.41 21.51 -0.59
C GLU A 14 -9.51 20.94 -2.03
N PRO A 15 -10.69 21.01 -2.67
CA PRO A 15 -10.83 20.64 -4.08
C PRO A 15 -9.95 21.47 -5.02
N ILE A 16 -9.40 20.84 -6.05
CA ILE A 16 -8.62 21.54 -7.08
C ILE A 16 -8.94 21.03 -8.48
N SER A 17 -9.13 21.95 -9.43
CA SER A 17 -9.48 21.63 -10.81
C SER A 17 -8.38 22.01 -11.79
N PHE A 18 -8.24 21.23 -12.85
CA PHE A 18 -7.36 21.52 -13.98
C PHE A 18 -7.92 20.88 -15.26
N SER A 19 -7.42 21.34 -16.40
CA SER A 19 -7.90 20.91 -17.71
C SER A 19 -6.73 20.58 -18.62
N GLY A 20 -6.96 19.66 -19.57
CA GLY A 20 -5.99 19.32 -20.60
C GLY A 20 -6.59 18.43 -21.68
N VAL A 21 -5.75 17.90 -22.55
CA VAL A 21 -6.16 17.04 -23.67
C VAL A 21 -5.76 15.60 -23.40
N GLY A 22 -6.65 14.64 -23.63
CA GLY A 22 -6.31 13.21 -23.58
C GLY A 22 -5.37 12.82 -24.73
N LEU A 23 -4.30 12.08 -24.44
CA LEU A 23 -3.27 11.71 -25.43
C LEU A 23 -3.87 10.94 -26.61
N HIS A 24 -4.65 9.91 -26.33
CA HIS A 24 -5.17 9.00 -27.34
C HIS A 24 -6.49 9.49 -27.94
N SER A 25 -7.40 9.98 -27.10
CA SER A 25 -8.73 10.44 -27.48
C SER A 25 -8.72 11.81 -28.18
N GLY A 26 -7.75 12.67 -27.87
CA GLY A 26 -7.69 14.05 -28.34
C GLY A 26 -8.82 14.95 -27.81
N LYS A 27 -9.59 14.47 -26.82
CA LYS A 27 -10.68 15.22 -26.22
C LYS A 27 -10.13 16.18 -25.17
N GLN A 28 -10.73 17.37 -25.09
CA GLN A 28 -10.54 18.25 -23.94
C GLN A 28 -11.23 17.62 -22.73
N VAL A 29 -10.55 17.61 -21.59
CA VAL A 29 -11.01 17.00 -20.35
C VAL A 29 -10.72 17.96 -19.20
N ASN A 30 -11.69 18.09 -18.30
CA ASN A 30 -11.58 18.76 -17.02
C ASN A 30 -11.57 17.70 -15.91
N ILE A 31 -10.60 17.84 -15.00
CA ILE A 31 -10.49 17.02 -13.79
C ILE A 31 -10.67 17.91 -12.57
N THR A 32 -11.40 17.40 -11.58
CA THR A 32 -11.42 17.95 -10.22
C THR A 32 -10.99 16.88 -9.23
N LEU A 33 -9.92 17.14 -8.49
CA LEU A 33 -9.50 16.30 -7.38
C LEU A 33 -10.16 16.81 -6.10
N LYS A 34 -10.90 15.94 -5.40
CA LYS A 34 -11.63 16.29 -4.17
C LYS A 34 -11.08 15.52 -2.96
N PRO A 35 -11.02 16.16 -1.77
CA PRO A 35 -10.79 15.47 -0.53
C PRO A 35 -11.80 14.33 -0.33
N ALA A 36 -11.37 13.25 0.31
CA ALA A 36 -12.21 12.10 0.60
C ALA A 36 -11.97 11.55 2.02
N ILE A 37 -12.96 10.86 2.56
CA ILE A 37 -12.91 10.29 3.93
C ILE A 37 -11.84 9.19 4.07
N PRO A 38 -11.39 8.87 5.30
CA PRO A 38 -10.47 7.76 5.53
C PRO A 38 -10.96 6.44 4.95
N GLY A 39 -10.05 5.64 4.39
CA GLY A 39 -10.34 4.35 3.78
C GLY A 39 -11.10 4.42 2.45
N PHE A 40 -11.35 5.62 1.91
CA PHE A 40 -12.00 5.80 0.62
C PHE A 40 -11.16 5.25 -0.55
N GLY A 41 -9.83 5.41 -0.44
CA GLY A 41 -8.85 5.14 -1.51
C GLY A 41 -8.90 6.19 -2.61
N ILE A 42 -8.36 5.86 -3.79
CA ILE A 42 -8.52 6.69 -4.99
C ILE A 42 -9.67 6.15 -5.82
N ARG A 43 -10.60 7.01 -6.25
CA ARG A 43 -11.72 6.63 -7.12
C ARG A 43 -11.90 7.66 -8.22
N PHE A 44 -12.17 7.17 -9.42
CA PHE A 44 -12.52 8.00 -10.56
C PHE A 44 -14.03 8.05 -10.73
N GLN A 45 -14.58 9.23 -10.98
CA GLN A 45 -16.00 9.47 -11.24
C GLN A 45 -16.18 10.13 -12.60
N ARG A 46 -16.95 9.49 -13.48
CA ARG A 46 -17.28 10.04 -14.81
C ARG A 46 -18.48 10.97 -14.70
N VAL A 47 -18.23 12.26 -14.45
CA VAL A 47 -19.28 13.26 -14.20
C VAL A 47 -20.04 13.67 -15.45
N ASP A 48 -19.50 13.35 -16.63
CA ASP A 48 -20.14 13.59 -17.94
C ASP A 48 -21.21 12.54 -18.30
N LEU A 49 -21.26 11.41 -17.59
CA LEU A 49 -22.20 10.32 -17.87
C LEU A 49 -23.46 10.39 -16.97
N PRO A 50 -24.61 9.88 -17.44
CA PRO A 50 -25.78 9.65 -16.60
C PRO A 50 -25.39 8.82 -15.36
N ASP A 51 -26.01 9.13 -14.21
CA ASP A 51 -25.76 8.50 -12.91
C ASP A 51 -24.34 8.67 -12.34
N GLN A 52 -23.47 9.41 -13.03
CA GLN A 52 -22.10 9.76 -12.62
C GLN A 52 -21.33 8.57 -12.01
N PRO A 53 -21.16 7.46 -12.76
CA PRO A 53 -20.65 6.22 -12.23
C PRO A 53 -19.21 6.38 -11.73
N THR A 54 -18.83 5.48 -10.82
CA THR A 54 -17.50 5.48 -10.19
C THR A 54 -16.77 4.16 -10.38
N VAL A 55 -15.46 4.24 -10.55
CA VAL A 55 -14.54 3.11 -10.54
C VAL A 55 -13.42 3.36 -9.54
N LYS A 56 -13.16 2.37 -8.68
CA LYS A 56 -12.06 2.43 -7.73
C LYS A 56 -10.74 2.19 -8.47
N ALA A 57 -9.68 2.90 -8.11
CA ALA A 57 -8.33 2.61 -8.58
C ALA A 57 -7.84 1.31 -7.93
N ASP A 58 -8.09 0.21 -8.62
CA ASP A 58 -7.83 -1.13 -8.13
C ASP A 58 -7.54 -2.06 -9.32
N VAL A 59 -6.50 -2.87 -9.20
CA VAL A 59 -6.01 -3.76 -10.26
C VAL A 59 -7.05 -4.79 -10.72
N ASP A 60 -8.03 -5.11 -9.87
CA ASP A 60 -9.14 -6.02 -10.19
C ASP A 60 -10.09 -5.40 -11.24
N TYR A 61 -10.01 -4.08 -11.47
CA TYR A 61 -10.83 -3.34 -12.45
C TYR A 61 -10.05 -2.88 -13.69
N VAL A 62 -8.80 -3.31 -13.85
CA VAL A 62 -8.01 -3.02 -15.06
C VAL A 62 -8.49 -3.90 -16.21
N VAL A 63 -8.96 -3.27 -17.28
CA VAL A 63 -9.52 -3.95 -18.47
C VAL A 63 -8.68 -3.83 -19.72
N ASP A 64 -7.78 -2.84 -19.80
CA ASP A 64 -6.88 -2.65 -20.94
C ASP A 64 -5.52 -2.13 -20.47
N THR A 65 -4.47 -2.62 -21.12
CA THR A 65 -3.06 -2.25 -20.89
C THR A 65 -2.32 -1.90 -22.19
N SER A 66 -3.09 -1.67 -23.26
CA SER A 66 -2.57 -1.36 -24.59
C SER A 66 -2.05 0.07 -24.65
N ARG A 67 -0.77 0.26 -24.27
CA ARG A 67 -0.04 1.54 -24.25
C ARG A 67 -0.44 2.55 -23.17
N ASN A 68 -1.40 2.22 -22.32
CA ASN A 68 -1.80 2.95 -21.10
C ASN A 68 -2.44 1.97 -20.12
N THR A 69 -2.83 2.42 -18.94
CA THR A 69 -3.65 1.63 -18.01
C THR A 69 -5.10 2.16 -17.98
N THR A 70 -6.06 1.27 -18.24
CA THR A 70 -7.50 1.61 -18.26
C THR A 70 -8.29 0.83 -17.22
N LEU A 71 -9.10 1.55 -16.44
CA LEU A 71 -10.03 0.98 -15.48
C LEU A 71 -11.46 0.98 -16.03
N GLU A 72 -12.23 -0.06 -15.69
CA GLU A 72 -13.67 -0.12 -15.95
C GLU A 72 -14.41 -0.84 -14.83
N HIS A 73 -15.46 -0.20 -14.29
CA HIS A 73 -16.38 -0.81 -13.33
C HIS A 73 -17.68 -0.01 -13.24
N ASN A 74 -18.82 -0.70 -13.10
CA ASN A 74 -20.14 -0.08 -12.93
C ASN A 74 -20.46 1.03 -13.96
N GLY A 75 -20.02 0.87 -15.22
CA GLY A 75 -20.24 1.84 -16.29
C GLY A 75 -19.27 3.03 -16.32
N ALA A 76 -18.39 3.18 -15.32
CA ALA A 76 -17.29 4.14 -15.37
C ALA A 76 -16.08 3.51 -16.06
N ARG A 77 -15.60 4.13 -17.14
CA ARG A 77 -14.36 3.77 -17.83
C ARG A 77 -13.44 4.97 -17.93
N VAL A 78 -12.18 4.82 -17.50
CA VAL A 78 -11.15 5.88 -17.52
C VAL A 78 -9.80 5.29 -17.93
N SER A 79 -9.15 5.89 -18.92
CA SER A 79 -7.82 5.48 -19.42
C SER A 79 -6.71 6.46 -19.06
N THR A 80 -5.46 6.01 -19.21
CA THR A 80 -4.23 6.81 -19.06
C THR A 80 -4.04 7.35 -17.63
N ILE A 81 -4.39 6.54 -16.63
CA ILE A 81 -4.41 6.97 -15.22
C ILE A 81 -3.03 7.00 -14.56
N GLU A 82 -2.04 6.31 -15.13
CA GLU A 82 -0.74 5.99 -14.55
C GLU A 82 0.02 7.22 -14.02
N HIS A 83 0.07 8.33 -14.76
CA HIS A 83 0.82 9.52 -14.34
C HIS A 83 0.15 10.26 -13.19
N LEU A 84 -1.18 10.36 -13.21
CA LEU A 84 -1.95 10.94 -12.11
C LEU A 84 -1.86 10.06 -10.85
N MET A 85 -1.93 8.74 -11.01
CA MET A 85 -1.74 7.80 -9.91
C MET A 85 -0.34 7.94 -9.30
N ALA A 86 0.71 8.04 -10.13
CA ALA A 86 2.07 8.26 -9.67
C ALA A 86 2.20 9.60 -8.92
N ALA A 87 1.55 10.67 -9.39
CA ALA A 87 1.53 11.97 -8.71
C ALA A 87 0.84 11.93 -7.34
N LEU A 88 -0.30 11.23 -7.23
CA LEU A 88 -1.03 11.06 -5.96
C LEU A 88 -0.19 10.28 -4.95
N VAL A 89 0.45 9.18 -5.37
CA VAL A 89 1.38 8.42 -4.52
C VAL A 89 2.60 9.27 -4.15
N GLY A 90 3.17 9.97 -5.14
CA GLY A 90 4.30 10.90 -5.02
C GLY A 90 4.13 12.01 -3.99
N THR A 91 2.90 12.49 -3.83
CA THR A 91 2.53 13.56 -2.89
C THR A 91 1.97 13.03 -1.57
N GLY A 92 1.80 11.70 -1.47
CA GLY A 92 1.32 11.03 -0.28
C GLY A 92 -0.19 11.15 -0.06
N VAL A 93 -0.98 11.33 -1.13
CA VAL A 93 -2.45 11.34 -1.07
C VAL A 93 -2.97 9.91 -1.07
N ASP A 94 -3.69 9.51 -0.01
CA ASP A 94 -4.26 8.17 0.14
C ASP A 94 -5.73 8.12 -0.29
N ASN A 95 -6.48 9.17 0.00
CA ASN A 95 -7.91 9.25 -0.24
C ASN A 95 -8.21 10.43 -1.16
N CYS A 96 -8.81 10.18 -2.33
CA CYS A 96 -9.16 11.22 -3.30
C CYS A 96 -10.30 10.76 -4.20
N LEU A 97 -11.27 11.63 -4.43
CA LEU A 97 -12.24 11.48 -5.51
C LEU A 97 -11.75 12.29 -6.72
N VAL A 98 -11.53 11.61 -7.83
CA VAL A 98 -11.12 12.18 -9.11
C VAL A 98 -12.35 12.29 -10.01
N GLU A 99 -12.98 13.46 -10.02
CA GLU A 99 -14.05 13.76 -10.97
C GLU A 99 -13.45 14.11 -12.32
N ILE A 100 -13.98 13.49 -13.38
CA ILE A 100 -13.47 13.64 -14.74
C ILE A 100 -14.65 13.66 -15.73
N ASP A 101 -14.66 14.63 -16.65
CA ASP A 101 -15.74 14.81 -17.64
C ASP A 101 -15.39 14.24 -19.04
N GLY A 102 -14.44 13.31 -19.07
CA GLY A 102 -13.95 12.68 -20.28
C GLY A 102 -13.46 11.24 -20.04
N PRO A 103 -13.20 10.49 -21.12
CA PRO A 103 -12.85 9.08 -21.02
C PRO A 103 -11.38 8.82 -20.63
N GLU A 104 -10.54 9.86 -20.59
CA GLU A 104 -9.09 9.75 -20.52
C GLU A 104 -8.52 10.87 -19.67
N VAL A 105 -7.59 10.55 -18.76
CA VAL A 105 -6.85 11.57 -18.00
C VAL A 105 -5.98 12.40 -18.96
N PRO A 106 -5.96 13.73 -18.85
CA PRO A 106 -5.21 14.57 -19.78
C PRO A 106 -3.71 14.31 -19.66
N ILE A 107 -2.99 14.33 -20.78
CA ILE A 107 -1.55 14.00 -20.81
C ILE A 107 -0.65 15.09 -20.22
N MET A 108 -1.17 16.32 -20.10
CA MET A 108 -0.42 17.49 -19.66
C MET A 108 0.87 17.68 -20.48
N ASP A 109 2.04 17.65 -19.85
CA ASP A 109 3.34 17.72 -20.51
C ASP A 109 3.98 16.35 -20.78
N GLY A 110 3.24 15.25 -20.51
CA GLY A 110 3.70 13.87 -20.60
C GLY A 110 4.36 13.32 -19.34
N SER A 111 4.43 14.11 -18.26
CA SER A 111 5.02 13.72 -16.98
C SER A 111 4.00 13.85 -15.83
N ALA A 112 4.40 13.45 -14.63
CA ALA A 112 3.56 13.61 -13.44
C ALA A 112 3.70 15.00 -12.78
N LEU A 113 4.71 15.79 -13.16
CA LEU A 113 5.02 17.06 -12.50
C LEU A 113 3.85 18.06 -12.52
N PRO A 114 3.12 18.28 -13.64
CA PRO A 114 1.98 19.19 -13.63
C PRO A 114 0.90 18.80 -12.61
N PHE A 115 0.65 17.50 -12.41
CA PHE A 115 -0.30 17.04 -11.39
C PHE A 115 0.26 17.28 -9.98
N VAL A 116 1.54 17.00 -9.76
CA VAL A 116 2.22 17.27 -8.48
C VAL A 116 2.13 18.75 -8.11
N GLU A 117 2.42 19.66 -9.05
CA GLU A 117 2.34 21.10 -8.82
C GLU A 117 0.94 21.55 -8.40
N VAL A 118 -0.10 20.99 -9.03
CA VAL A 118 -1.50 21.29 -8.68
C VAL A 118 -1.85 20.76 -7.28
N ILE A 119 -1.41 19.54 -6.93
CA ILE A 119 -1.63 18.97 -5.59
C ILE A 119 -0.87 19.77 -4.51
N LEU A 120 0.38 20.18 -4.78
CA LEU A 120 1.18 20.97 -3.84
C LEU A 120 0.62 22.37 -3.58
N LYS A 121 -0.11 22.97 -4.53
CA LYS A 121 -0.76 24.27 -4.34
C LYS A 121 -1.80 24.24 -3.23
N VAL A 122 -2.60 23.18 -3.16
CA VAL A 122 -3.62 23.00 -2.11
C VAL A 122 -3.06 22.31 -0.87
N GLY A 123 -2.05 21.46 -1.03
CA GLY A 123 -1.45 20.68 0.03
C GLY A 123 -2.33 19.51 0.49
N THR A 124 -1.81 18.75 1.46
CA THR A 124 -2.47 17.56 2.01
C THR A 124 -2.80 17.75 3.49
N GLN A 125 -3.93 17.21 3.93
CA GLN A 125 -4.31 17.11 5.34
C GLN A 125 -4.15 15.68 5.84
N ASP A 126 -3.66 15.57 7.08
CA ASP A 126 -3.70 14.36 7.88
C ASP A 126 -5.15 13.98 8.21
N GLN A 127 -5.44 12.69 8.30
CA GLN A 127 -6.73 12.17 8.71
C GLN A 127 -6.56 11.27 9.93
N ASP A 128 -7.53 11.28 10.84
CA ASP A 128 -7.54 10.45 12.06
C ASP A 128 -7.83 8.97 11.75
N ALA A 129 -6.92 8.36 10.99
CA ALA A 129 -6.93 6.97 10.59
C ALA A 129 -5.50 6.53 10.22
N LYS A 130 -5.03 5.44 10.81
CA LYS A 130 -3.68 4.92 10.53
C LYS A 130 -3.52 4.54 9.05
N LYS A 131 -2.34 4.84 8.50
CA LYS A 131 -1.90 4.33 7.20
C LYS A 131 -1.20 2.99 7.38
N ILE A 132 -1.77 1.94 6.79
CA ILE A 132 -1.27 0.58 6.94
C ILE A 132 -0.39 0.21 5.75
N TYR A 133 0.91 0.16 5.98
CA TYR A 133 1.90 -0.32 5.01
C TYR A 133 1.99 -1.84 5.02
N TYR A 134 2.03 -2.45 3.84
CA TYR A 134 2.27 -3.88 3.67
C TYR A 134 3.75 -4.14 3.43
N SER A 135 4.45 -4.59 4.46
CA SER A 135 5.77 -5.19 4.30
C SER A 135 5.63 -6.60 3.73
N ILE A 136 6.40 -6.90 2.69
CA ILE A 136 6.53 -8.27 2.19
C ILE A 136 7.66 -8.98 2.95
N ASP A 137 7.43 -10.24 3.31
CA ASP A 137 8.32 -11.10 4.10
C ASP A 137 9.08 -12.12 3.25
N GLN A 138 8.74 -12.24 1.97
CA GLN A 138 9.46 -13.03 0.98
C GLN A 138 9.44 -12.36 -0.39
N ASN A 139 10.32 -12.81 -1.28
CA ASN A 139 10.37 -12.31 -2.64
C ASN A 139 9.11 -12.71 -3.42
N ILE A 140 8.54 -11.75 -4.15
CA ILE A 140 7.45 -11.98 -5.11
C ILE A 140 8.03 -11.73 -6.50
N SER A 141 8.06 -12.77 -7.33
CA SER A 141 8.62 -12.70 -8.68
C SER A 141 7.56 -12.88 -9.77
N TYR A 142 7.77 -12.16 -10.88
CA TYR A 142 7.05 -12.27 -12.13
C TYR A 142 8.04 -12.31 -13.29
N TYR A 143 7.80 -13.21 -14.22
CA TYR A 143 8.62 -13.37 -15.41
C TYR A 143 7.71 -13.62 -16.62
N ASP A 144 7.97 -12.89 -17.71
CA ASP A 144 7.35 -13.08 -19.02
C ASP A 144 8.46 -13.43 -20.01
N GLU A 145 8.49 -14.68 -20.46
CA GLU A 145 9.55 -15.20 -21.32
C GLU A 145 9.52 -14.59 -22.73
N GLU A 146 8.32 -14.35 -23.27
CA GLU A 146 8.14 -13.81 -24.63
C GLU A 146 8.61 -12.36 -24.70
N LYS A 147 8.21 -11.55 -23.72
CA LYS A 147 8.58 -10.13 -23.64
C LYS A 147 9.92 -9.90 -22.93
N LYS A 148 10.52 -10.97 -22.37
CA LYS A 148 11.75 -10.95 -21.57
C LYS A 148 11.66 -9.92 -20.43
N VAL A 149 10.51 -9.88 -19.77
CA VAL A 149 10.27 -9.01 -18.62
C VAL A 149 10.52 -9.79 -17.35
N GLU A 150 11.24 -9.17 -16.41
CA GLU A 150 11.47 -9.73 -15.10
C GLU A 150 11.14 -8.67 -14.05
N MET A 151 10.31 -9.02 -13.07
CA MET A 151 9.99 -8.16 -11.95
C MET A 151 10.11 -8.92 -10.64
N VAL A 152 10.69 -8.28 -9.64
CA VAL A 152 10.79 -8.83 -8.28
C VAL A 152 10.51 -7.75 -7.26
N ALA A 153 9.73 -8.09 -6.24
CA ALA A 153 9.54 -7.27 -5.05
C ALA A 153 10.21 -8.03 -3.91
N MET A 154 11.20 -7.40 -3.29
CA MET A 154 11.96 -7.98 -2.18
C MET A 154 11.60 -7.30 -0.86
N PRO A 155 11.64 -8.02 0.27
CA PRO A 155 11.48 -7.43 1.60
C PRO A 155 12.35 -6.20 1.80
N SER A 156 11.72 -5.09 2.19
CA SER A 156 12.42 -3.85 2.49
C SER A 156 11.65 -3.07 3.54
N VAL A 157 12.36 -2.27 4.33
CA VAL A 157 11.75 -1.36 5.31
C VAL A 157 11.09 -0.16 4.64
N ASP A 158 11.57 0.22 3.44
CA ASP A 158 11.11 1.37 2.67
C ASP A 158 10.55 0.95 1.31
N TYR A 159 9.78 1.84 0.68
CA TYR A 159 9.37 1.66 -0.72
C TYR A 159 10.46 2.15 -1.66
N ARG A 160 11.06 1.23 -2.40
CA ARG A 160 12.17 1.48 -3.35
C ARG A 160 11.81 0.90 -4.70
N VAL A 161 12.15 1.62 -5.77
CA VAL A 161 11.91 1.14 -7.14
C VAL A 161 13.17 1.28 -7.96
N THR A 162 13.55 0.23 -8.67
CA THR A 162 14.65 0.24 -9.63
C THR A 162 14.13 -0.27 -10.95
N THR A 163 14.31 0.50 -12.01
CA THR A 163 13.93 0.10 -13.35
C THR A 163 15.16 -0.05 -14.22
N LEU A 164 15.16 -1.09 -15.05
CA LEU A 164 16.12 -1.28 -16.12
C LEU A 164 15.34 -1.36 -17.41
N ILE A 165 15.72 -0.55 -18.39
CA ILE A 165 15.09 -0.54 -19.72
C ILE A 165 16.12 -0.93 -20.76
N ASP A 166 15.68 -1.71 -21.73
CA ASP A 166 16.45 -2.07 -22.91
C ASP A 166 15.48 -2.27 -24.06
N PHE A 167 15.54 -1.34 -25.00
CA PHE A 167 14.67 -1.31 -26.19
C PHE A 167 15.34 -1.92 -27.41
N ASN A 168 16.51 -2.56 -27.25
CA ASN A 168 17.32 -3.09 -28.36
C ASN A 168 17.50 -2.04 -29.48
N SER A 169 17.63 -0.77 -29.10
CA SER A 169 17.76 0.36 -30.01
C SER A 169 19.22 0.83 -30.03
N PRO A 170 19.79 1.11 -31.22
CA PRO A 170 21.14 1.69 -31.31
C PRO A 170 21.20 3.12 -30.76
N VAL A 171 20.04 3.74 -30.54
CA VAL A 171 19.89 5.13 -30.09
C VAL A 171 19.55 5.19 -28.61
N LEU A 172 18.58 4.39 -28.17
CA LEU A 172 18.24 4.24 -26.76
C LEU A 172 18.79 2.91 -26.22
N GLY A 173 20.07 2.95 -25.83
CA GLY A 173 20.74 1.81 -25.21
C GLY A 173 20.17 1.45 -23.84
N THR A 174 20.78 0.49 -23.17
CA THR A 174 20.36 0.09 -21.81
C THR A 174 20.49 1.27 -20.84
N GLN A 175 19.41 1.58 -20.15
CA GLN A 175 19.38 2.61 -19.12
C GLN A 175 18.80 2.04 -17.83
N HIS A 176 19.16 2.66 -16.71
CA HIS A 176 18.59 2.33 -15.42
C HIS A 176 18.17 3.60 -14.68
N ALA A 177 17.16 3.48 -13.83
CA ALA A 177 16.75 4.49 -12.88
C ALA A 177 16.45 3.85 -11.52
N ASN A 178 16.64 4.62 -10.45
CA ASN A 178 16.43 4.15 -9.09
C ASN A 178 15.81 5.26 -8.24
N LEU A 179 14.78 4.90 -7.49
CA LEU A 179 14.16 5.72 -6.46
C LEU A 179 14.41 5.05 -5.12
N LYS A 180 15.19 5.72 -4.26
CA LYS A 180 15.56 5.21 -2.93
C LYS A 180 14.48 5.46 -1.86
N GLY A 181 13.59 6.42 -2.11
CA GLY A 181 12.45 6.71 -1.28
C GLY A 181 11.54 7.76 -1.92
N MET A 182 10.30 7.85 -1.46
CA MET A 182 9.29 8.73 -2.05
C MET A 182 9.60 10.22 -1.90
N GLN A 183 10.46 10.60 -0.96
CA GLN A 183 10.93 11.98 -0.78
C GLN A 183 11.63 12.55 -2.03
N ASP A 184 12.28 11.69 -2.82
CA ASP A 184 13.01 12.11 -4.01
C ASP A 184 12.09 12.17 -5.24
N PHE A 185 10.88 11.58 -5.19
CA PHE A 185 9.99 11.42 -6.34
C PHE A 185 9.74 12.74 -7.07
N ILE A 186 9.41 13.80 -6.33
CA ILE A 186 9.05 15.11 -6.91
C ILE A 186 10.21 15.72 -7.70
N GLY A 187 11.44 15.66 -7.16
CA GLY A 187 12.61 16.25 -7.80
C GLY A 187 13.22 15.37 -8.88
N GLU A 188 13.11 14.05 -8.75
CA GLU A 188 13.88 13.10 -9.56
C GLU A 188 13.06 12.32 -10.59
N ILE A 189 11.76 12.12 -10.36
CA ILE A 189 10.94 11.21 -11.15
C ILE A 189 9.75 11.93 -11.78
N ALA A 190 9.00 12.72 -11.00
CA ALA A 190 7.82 13.43 -11.46
C ALA A 190 8.03 14.25 -12.76
N PRO A 191 9.18 14.91 -13.01
CA PRO A 191 9.39 15.67 -14.23
C PRO A 191 9.68 14.81 -15.47
N CYS A 192 9.80 13.49 -15.37
CA CYS A 192 10.24 12.67 -16.50
C CYS A 192 9.08 12.36 -17.45
N ARG A 193 9.19 12.79 -18.70
CA ARG A 193 8.10 12.69 -19.69
C ARG A 193 8.07 11.35 -20.41
N THR A 194 6.89 11.03 -20.91
CA THR A 194 6.68 9.89 -21.79
C THR A 194 7.48 10.03 -23.07
N PHE A 195 7.71 8.90 -23.73
CA PHE A 195 8.51 8.84 -24.93
C PHE A 195 7.94 7.81 -25.89
N VAL A 196 8.24 8.01 -27.17
CA VAL A 196 7.78 7.15 -28.26
C VAL A 196 8.87 7.02 -29.30
N PHE A 197 9.01 5.83 -29.89
CA PHE A 197 9.89 5.68 -31.05
C PHE A 197 9.22 6.24 -32.30
N LEU A 198 10.01 6.81 -33.20
CA LEU A 198 9.49 7.46 -34.39
C LEU A 198 8.68 6.50 -35.28
N HIS A 199 9.14 5.27 -35.48
CA HIS A 199 8.41 4.28 -36.27
C HIS A 199 7.05 3.91 -35.66
N GLU A 200 6.95 3.90 -34.33
CA GLU A 200 5.68 3.69 -33.62
C GLU A 200 4.77 4.90 -33.80
N LEU A 201 5.32 6.11 -33.71
CA LEU A 201 4.59 7.36 -33.91
C LEU A 201 4.01 7.47 -35.32
N GLU A 202 4.79 7.11 -36.35
CA GLU A 202 4.31 7.04 -37.74
C GLU A 202 3.15 6.05 -37.89
N TYR A 203 3.25 4.88 -37.27
CA TYR A 203 2.18 3.88 -37.26
C TYR A 203 0.92 4.41 -36.55
N LEU A 204 1.10 5.06 -35.40
CA LEU A 204 0.03 5.64 -34.59
C LEU A 204 -0.73 6.71 -35.39
N LEU A 205 -0.01 7.65 -35.98
CA LEU A 205 -0.57 8.71 -36.83
C LEU A 205 -1.34 8.13 -38.03
N LYS A 206 -0.77 7.14 -38.74
CA LYS A 206 -1.43 6.47 -39.88
C LYS A 206 -2.74 5.77 -39.50
N ASN A 207 -2.85 5.29 -38.27
CA ASN A 207 -4.04 4.61 -37.75
C ASN A 207 -4.99 5.53 -36.97
N ASN A 208 -4.81 6.86 -37.04
CA ASN A 208 -5.59 7.85 -36.29
C ASN A 208 -5.57 7.62 -34.76
N LEU A 209 -4.47 7.09 -34.24
CA LEU A 209 -4.17 6.93 -32.81
C LEU A 209 -3.28 8.11 -32.36
N ILE A 210 -3.42 8.55 -31.10
CA ILE A 210 -2.71 9.72 -30.54
C ILE A 210 -3.22 11.05 -31.13
N LYS A 211 -4.51 11.33 -30.92
CA LYS A 211 -5.16 12.55 -31.42
C LYS A 211 -4.81 13.80 -30.60
N GLY A 212 -4.34 13.62 -29.36
CA GLY A 212 -3.91 14.68 -28.45
C GLY A 212 -2.40 14.74 -28.25
N GLY A 213 -1.61 13.96 -29.00
CA GLY A 213 -0.15 14.07 -28.97
C GLY A 213 0.28 15.38 -29.61
N ASP A 214 0.80 16.28 -28.80
CA ASP A 214 1.55 17.44 -29.26
C ASP A 214 3.04 17.10 -29.13
N ILE A 215 3.87 17.65 -29.99
CA ILE A 215 5.32 17.44 -29.99
C ILE A 215 5.96 17.85 -28.66
N ASN A 216 5.28 18.66 -27.84
CA ASN A 216 5.79 19.13 -26.56
C ASN A 216 5.49 18.18 -25.38
N ASN A 217 4.62 17.18 -25.56
CA ASN A 217 4.19 16.29 -24.48
C ASN A 217 4.84 14.89 -24.49
N ALA A 218 5.75 14.61 -25.42
CA ALA A 218 6.49 13.36 -25.46
C ALA A 218 7.90 13.56 -26.04
N ILE A 219 8.86 12.75 -25.58
CA ILE A 219 10.19 12.66 -26.20
C ILE A 219 10.08 11.74 -27.42
N VAL A 220 10.50 12.21 -28.60
CA VAL A 220 10.48 11.39 -29.82
C VAL A 220 11.88 10.84 -30.08
N VAL A 221 12.02 9.52 -29.97
CA VAL A 221 13.28 8.81 -30.20
C VAL A 221 13.35 8.36 -31.65
N VAL A 222 14.40 8.78 -32.36
CA VAL A 222 14.60 8.53 -33.78
C VAL A 222 15.61 7.40 -33.94
N ASP A 223 15.12 6.18 -34.16
CA ASP A 223 15.90 4.94 -34.18
C ASP A 223 16.49 4.58 -35.55
N ARG A 224 16.29 5.43 -36.57
CA ARG A 224 16.86 5.29 -37.92
C ARG A 224 17.37 6.63 -38.46
N LYS A 225 18.31 6.58 -39.39
CA LYS A 225 18.69 7.80 -40.13
C LYS A 225 17.51 8.28 -40.97
N MET A 226 17.26 9.59 -40.92
CA MET A 226 16.21 10.23 -41.70
C MET A 226 16.80 11.20 -42.72
N THR A 227 16.10 11.33 -43.84
CA THR A 227 16.34 12.36 -44.84
C THR A 227 15.49 13.61 -44.55
N ASP A 228 15.90 14.77 -45.05
CA ASP A 228 15.14 16.03 -44.88
C ASP A 228 13.71 15.93 -45.45
N ALA A 229 13.53 15.11 -46.49
CA ALA A 229 12.23 14.82 -47.08
C ALA A 229 11.29 14.04 -46.15
N GLU A 230 11.83 13.21 -45.25
CA GLU A 230 11.06 12.46 -44.25
C GLU A 230 10.78 13.29 -42.99
N LEU A 231 11.58 14.32 -42.72
CA LEU A 231 11.38 15.26 -41.61
C LEU A 231 10.29 16.29 -41.92
N ALA A 232 10.10 16.70 -43.18
CA ALA A 232 9.12 17.70 -43.57
C ALA A 232 7.65 17.34 -43.24
N PRO A 233 7.16 16.09 -43.45
CA PRO A 233 5.83 15.68 -43.02
C PRO A 233 5.65 15.73 -41.50
N LEU A 234 6.69 15.39 -40.73
CA LEU A 234 6.66 15.49 -39.27
C LEU A 234 6.59 16.95 -38.83
N ALA A 235 7.38 17.84 -39.43
CA ALA A 235 7.34 19.28 -39.15
C ALA A 235 5.93 19.86 -39.35
N LYS A 236 5.24 19.43 -40.42
CA LYS A 236 3.85 19.78 -40.67
C LYS A 236 2.87 19.17 -39.66
N ALA A 237 3.01 17.88 -39.34
CA ALA A 237 2.16 17.19 -38.37
C ALA A 237 2.27 17.80 -36.95
N PHE A 238 3.45 18.32 -36.61
CA PHE A 238 3.76 18.91 -35.32
C PHE A 238 3.74 20.45 -35.31
N ASN A 239 3.26 21.07 -36.38
CA ASN A 239 3.12 22.53 -36.51
C ASN A 239 4.40 23.32 -36.17
N ARG A 240 5.57 22.85 -36.63
CA ARG A 240 6.86 23.53 -36.48
C ARG A 240 7.49 23.86 -37.82
N THR A 241 8.24 24.97 -37.85
CA THR A 241 9.01 25.43 -39.02
C THR A 241 10.23 24.56 -39.30
N GLU A 242 10.90 24.05 -38.26
CA GLU A 242 12.08 23.17 -38.40
C GLU A 242 12.07 22.05 -37.35
N ILE A 243 12.41 20.84 -37.79
CA ILE A 243 12.65 19.67 -36.97
C ILE A 243 14.01 19.08 -37.36
N ALA A 244 14.84 18.77 -36.37
CA ALA A 244 16.14 18.15 -36.56
C ALA A 244 16.36 17.03 -35.55
N VAL A 245 17.12 16.01 -35.95
CA VAL A 245 17.56 14.94 -35.06
C VAL A 245 18.82 15.41 -34.34
N GLN A 246 18.79 15.48 -33.01
CA GLN A 246 19.97 15.81 -32.22
C GLN A 246 20.99 14.66 -32.28
N ARG A 247 22.25 14.95 -31.90
CA ARG A 247 23.35 13.96 -31.94
C ARG A 247 23.05 12.66 -31.17
N GLU A 248 22.16 12.73 -30.20
CA GLU A 248 21.72 11.62 -29.33
C GLU A 248 20.58 10.78 -29.94
N GLY A 249 20.19 11.06 -31.20
CA GLY A 249 19.09 10.36 -31.88
C GLY A 249 17.71 10.70 -31.31
N ILE A 250 17.59 11.83 -30.62
CA ILE A 250 16.33 12.37 -30.11
C ILE A 250 15.95 13.57 -30.98
N LEU A 251 14.68 13.67 -31.32
CA LEU A 251 14.16 14.79 -32.09
C LEU A 251 14.27 16.08 -31.26
N ASN A 252 14.59 17.21 -31.89
CA ASN A 252 14.76 18.49 -31.20
C ASN A 252 13.44 19.15 -30.73
N ASN A 253 12.39 18.35 -30.59
CA ASN A 253 11.11 18.83 -30.10
C ASN A 253 11.20 19.29 -28.65
N VAL A 254 11.97 18.56 -27.87
CA VAL A 254 12.22 18.82 -26.45
C VAL A 254 13.67 18.49 -26.08
N SER A 255 14.24 19.22 -25.14
CA SER A 255 15.49 18.82 -24.48
C SER A 255 15.20 17.84 -23.35
N LEU A 256 16.04 16.82 -23.17
CA LEU A 256 15.95 15.93 -22.02
C LEU A 256 16.14 16.71 -20.70
N ARG A 257 15.27 16.47 -19.73
CA ARG A 257 15.37 16.97 -18.35
C ARG A 257 16.41 16.19 -17.55
N PHE A 258 16.60 14.92 -17.89
CA PHE A 258 17.61 14.04 -17.32
C PHE A 258 18.25 13.17 -18.42
N PRO A 259 19.56 12.84 -18.34
CA PRO A 259 20.20 11.96 -19.31
C PRO A 259 19.52 10.58 -19.47
N ASN A 260 18.90 10.08 -18.39
CA ASN A 260 18.15 8.83 -18.34
C ASN A 260 16.63 9.05 -18.17
N GLU A 261 16.08 10.15 -18.68
CA GLU A 261 14.64 10.49 -18.57
C GLU A 261 13.72 9.33 -19.01
N PRO A 262 13.99 8.56 -20.09
CA PRO A 262 13.16 7.41 -20.46
C PRO A 262 13.09 6.31 -19.38
N ALA A 263 14.21 5.98 -18.73
CA ALA A 263 14.25 5.00 -17.64
C ALA A 263 13.49 5.49 -16.40
N ARG A 264 13.64 6.79 -16.08
CA ARG A 264 12.93 7.43 -14.96
C ARG A 264 11.43 7.53 -15.24
N HIS A 265 11.02 7.75 -16.49
CA HIS A 265 9.60 7.70 -16.87
C HIS A 265 9.02 6.30 -16.71
N LYS A 266 9.76 5.24 -17.11
CA LYS A 266 9.31 3.87 -16.84
C LYS A 266 9.23 3.55 -15.35
N LEU A 267 10.07 4.17 -14.53
CA LEU A 267 9.94 4.10 -13.07
C LEU A 267 8.66 4.79 -12.58
N LEU A 268 8.34 5.97 -13.11
CA LEU A 268 7.09 6.68 -12.87
C LEU A 268 5.88 5.81 -13.22
N ASP A 269 5.86 5.18 -14.40
CA ASP A 269 4.80 4.26 -14.83
C ASP A 269 4.64 3.08 -13.84
N VAL A 270 5.76 2.47 -13.42
CA VAL A 270 5.75 1.37 -12.43
C VAL A 270 5.12 1.82 -11.10
N ILE A 271 5.43 3.02 -10.61
CA ILE A 271 4.81 3.55 -9.38
C ILE A 271 3.31 3.74 -9.58
N GLY A 272 2.90 4.34 -10.70
CA GLY A 272 1.50 4.58 -11.03
C GLY A 272 0.67 3.29 -11.13
N ASP A 273 1.20 2.29 -11.83
CA ASP A 273 0.53 0.99 -12.01
C ASP A 273 0.50 0.17 -10.71
N LEU A 274 1.60 0.17 -9.93
CA LEU A 274 1.65 -0.56 -8.66
C LEU A 274 0.77 0.09 -7.57
N ALA A 275 0.40 1.37 -7.70
CA ALA A 275 -0.60 2.00 -6.85
C ALA A 275 -1.94 1.23 -6.87
N LEU A 276 -2.25 0.53 -7.97
CA LEU A 276 -3.47 -0.25 -8.15
C LEU A 276 -3.51 -1.54 -7.31
N VAL A 277 -2.43 -1.92 -6.63
CA VAL A 277 -2.46 -2.95 -5.57
C VAL A 277 -3.52 -2.61 -4.51
N GLY A 278 -3.78 -1.31 -4.30
CA GLY A 278 -4.78 -0.79 -3.38
C GLY A 278 -4.30 -0.70 -1.92
N PHE A 279 -3.01 -0.95 -1.70
CA PHE A 279 -2.34 -0.82 -0.41
C PHE A 279 -0.94 -0.24 -0.62
N PRO A 280 -0.45 0.65 0.26
CA PRO A 280 0.95 1.05 0.22
C PRO A 280 1.83 -0.13 0.63
N ILE A 281 2.90 -0.37 -0.10
CA ILE A 281 3.81 -1.51 0.10
C ILE A 281 5.20 -1.04 0.51
N ASN A 282 5.82 -1.73 1.46
CA ASN A 282 7.23 -1.57 1.81
C ASN A 282 8.00 -2.74 1.19
N ALA A 283 8.68 -2.44 0.10
CA ALA A 283 9.38 -3.40 -0.74
C ALA A 283 10.41 -2.69 -1.62
N HIS A 284 11.48 -3.40 -1.96
CA HIS A 284 12.33 -3.01 -3.08
C HIS A 284 11.85 -3.72 -4.34
N VAL A 285 11.19 -2.96 -5.21
CA VAL A 285 10.76 -3.39 -6.54
C VAL A 285 11.90 -3.21 -7.53
N ILE A 286 12.28 -4.28 -8.21
CA ILE A 286 13.17 -4.24 -9.38
C ILE A 286 12.33 -4.66 -10.59
N ALA A 287 12.31 -3.84 -11.63
CA ALA A 287 11.57 -4.11 -12.85
C ALA A 287 12.49 -3.96 -14.08
N ASN A 288 12.72 -5.06 -14.77
CA ASN A 288 13.50 -5.14 -15.99
C ASN A 288 12.56 -5.21 -17.20
N ARG A 289 12.70 -4.23 -18.11
CA ARG A 289 11.83 -3.99 -19.27
C ARG A 289 10.33 -3.86 -18.91
N PRO A 290 9.95 -3.03 -17.91
CA PRO A 290 8.56 -2.90 -17.50
C PRO A 290 7.68 -2.29 -18.59
N GLY A 291 6.39 -2.62 -18.54
CA GLY A 291 5.32 -1.99 -19.30
C GLY A 291 3.98 -2.22 -18.59
N HIS A 292 2.92 -1.49 -18.96
CA HIS A 292 1.65 -1.52 -18.22
C HIS A 292 1.09 -2.94 -18.03
N ALA A 293 1.14 -3.78 -19.07
CA ALA A 293 0.68 -5.17 -18.98
C ALA A 293 1.42 -5.97 -17.90
N SER A 294 2.76 -5.93 -17.88
CA SER A 294 3.56 -6.65 -16.89
C SER A 294 3.45 -6.02 -15.50
N ASN A 295 3.40 -4.68 -15.42
CA ASN A 295 3.19 -3.98 -14.16
C ASN A 295 1.86 -4.37 -13.51
N VAL A 296 0.78 -4.45 -14.29
CA VAL A 296 -0.56 -4.86 -13.83
C VAL A 296 -0.57 -6.33 -13.40
N GLU A 297 0.02 -7.24 -14.17
CA GLU A 297 0.16 -8.65 -13.75
C GLU A 297 0.97 -8.78 -12.45
N PHE A 298 2.01 -7.97 -12.30
CA PHE A 298 2.80 -7.95 -11.10
C PHE A 298 2.03 -7.36 -9.91
N ALA A 299 1.26 -6.28 -10.11
CA ALA A 299 0.34 -5.74 -9.12
C ALA A 299 -0.70 -6.78 -8.67
N ARG A 300 -1.27 -7.58 -9.60
CA ARG A 300 -2.18 -8.69 -9.28
C ARG A 300 -1.51 -9.73 -8.40
N LYS A 301 -0.26 -10.12 -8.72
CA LYS A 301 0.53 -11.05 -7.90
C LYS A 301 0.79 -10.51 -6.49
N ILE A 302 1.20 -9.25 -6.36
CA ILE A 302 1.40 -8.60 -5.06
C ILE A 302 0.10 -8.55 -4.28
N LYS A 303 -1.01 -8.14 -4.92
CA LYS A 303 -2.32 -8.08 -4.26
C LYS A 303 -2.80 -9.46 -3.80
N ALA A 304 -2.62 -10.49 -4.61
CA ALA A 304 -2.94 -11.87 -4.24
C ALA A 304 -2.10 -12.35 -3.05
N TYR A 305 -0.80 -12.01 -3.04
CA TYR A 305 0.09 -12.26 -1.91
C TYR A 305 -0.41 -11.59 -0.63
N ILE A 306 -0.73 -10.30 -0.72
CA ILE A 306 -1.30 -9.51 0.38
C ILE A 306 -2.60 -10.12 0.88
N LYS A 307 -3.55 -10.44 0.00
CA LYS A 307 -4.83 -11.07 0.38
C LYS A 307 -4.61 -12.40 1.11
N LYS A 308 -3.69 -13.25 0.63
CA LYS A 308 -3.35 -14.53 1.26
C LYS A 308 -2.72 -14.35 2.64
N ASN A 309 -1.90 -13.32 2.81
CA ASN A 309 -1.13 -13.06 4.04
C ASN A 309 -1.71 -11.94 4.90
N LYS A 310 -2.95 -11.48 4.64
CA LYS A 310 -3.57 -10.35 5.36
C LYS A 310 -3.67 -10.60 6.87
N HIS A 311 -3.78 -11.86 7.28
CA HIS A 311 -3.76 -12.25 8.68
C HIS A 311 -2.40 -12.07 9.36
N ALA A 312 -1.30 -12.00 8.59
CA ALA A 312 0.05 -11.76 9.09
C ALA A 312 0.33 -10.29 9.48
N GLN A 313 -0.44 -9.33 8.96
CA GLN A 313 -0.25 -7.91 9.26
C GLN A 313 -0.61 -7.49 10.68
N ASN A 314 -1.57 -8.18 11.29
CA ASN A 314 -2.00 -7.92 12.66
C ASN A 314 -1.23 -8.74 13.69
N VAL A 315 -0.18 -9.47 13.27
CA VAL A 315 0.70 -10.22 14.17
C VAL A 315 1.61 -9.20 14.85
N PRO A 316 1.53 -9.04 16.18
CA PRO A 316 2.46 -8.17 16.87
C PRO A 316 3.89 -8.71 16.78
N ILE A 317 4.86 -7.83 16.54
CA ILE A 317 6.27 -8.22 16.51
C ILE A 317 6.79 -8.31 17.94
N TYR A 318 7.23 -9.50 18.35
CA TYR A 318 7.89 -9.69 19.64
C TYR A 318 9.41 -9.59 19.50
N ASN A 319 9.99 -8.50 20.01
CA ASN A 319 11.44 -8.34 20.15
C ASN A 319 11.88 -8.66 21.59
N PRO A 320 12.60 -9.77 21.84
CA PRO A 320 13.02 -10.14 23.19
C PRO A 320 14.05 -9.17 23.81
N ASN A 321 14.72 -8.34 23.01
CA ASN A 321 15.67 -7.33 23.49
C ASN A 321 15.00 -6.04 23.99
N GLN A 322 13.71 -5.87 23.73
CA GLN A 322 12.96 -4.71 24.21
C GLN A 322 12.53 -4.93 25.68
N PRO A 323 12.76 -3.96 26.58
CA PRO A 323 12.26 -4.08 27.95
C PRO A 323 10.72 -4.14 27.96
N PRO A 324 10.11 -4.94 28.84
CA PRO A 324 8.65 -5.00 28.94
C PRO A 324 8.07 -3.70 29.47
N ILE A 325 6.84 -3.37 29.06
CA ILE A 325 6.05 -2.32 29.70
C ILE A 325 5.69 -2.78 31.11
N PHE A 326 5.07 -3.95 31.24
CA PHE A 326 4.85 -4.63 32.53
C PHE A 326 5.61 -5.95 32.56
N ASP A 327 6.48 -6.10 33.55
CA ASP A 327 7.06 -7.39 33.91
C ASP A 327 6.09 -8.22 34.77
N VAL A 328 6.47 -9.46 35.08
CA VAL A 328 5.65 -10.37 35.88
C VAL A 328 5.33 -9.80 37.27
N THR A 329 6.26 -9.04 37.86
CA THR A 329 6.09 -8.44 39.19
C THR A 329 5.00 -7.37 39.16
N ARG A 330 4.98 -6.53 38.11
CA ARG A 330 3.92 -5.54 37.90
C ARG A 330 2.59 -6.21 37.60
N ILE A 331 2.58 -7.25 36.76
CA ILE A 331 1.38 -8.03 36.44
C ILE A 331 0.76 -8.62 37.72
N GLN A 332 1.55 -9.18 38.63
CA GLN A 332 1.08 -9.72 39.91
C GLN A 332 0.43 -8.67 40.82
N ARG A 333 0.84 -7.40 40.70
CA ARG A 333 0.21 -6.30 41.45
C ARG A 333 -1.12 -5.87 40.84
N THR A 334 -1.30 -6.06 39.53
CA THR A 334 -2.51 -5.68 38.81
C THR A 334 -3.57 -6.78 38.79
N LEU A 335 -3.16 -8.04 38.58
CA LEU A 335 -4.07 -9.18 38.54
C LEU A 335 -4.03 -9.97 39.85
N PRO A 336 -5.17 -10.54 40.28
CA PRO A 336 -5.22 -11.40 41.47
C PRO A 336 -4.56 -12.77 41.25
N HIS A 337 -4.38 -13.20 39.99
CA HIS A 337 -3.84 -14.51 39.61
C HIS A 337 -2.42 -14.74 40.14
N ARG A 338 -2.15 -15.95 40.63
CA ARG A 338 -0.82 -16.41 41.10
C ARG A 338 -0.50 -17.76 40.49
N TYR A 339 0.79 -18.14 40.53
CA TYR A 339 1.19 -19.50 40.16
C TYR A 339 0.32 -20.54 40.90
N PRO A 340 -0.18 -21.58 40.21
CA PRO A 340 0.12 -21.97 38.83
C PRO A 340 -0.82 -21.39 37.75
N MET A 341 -1.71 -20.47 38.10
CA MET A 341 -2.74 -19.92 37.19
C MET A 341 -2.42 -18.53 36.64
N LEU A 342 -1.36 -17.85 37.09
CA LEU A 342 -0.87 -16.67 36.38
C LEU A 342 -0.07 -17.10 35.15
N LEU A 343 -0.63 -16.87 33.96
CA LEU A 343 -0.09 -17.35 32.70
C LEU A 343 0.71 -16.27 31.96
N VAL A 344 0.29 -15.00 32.00
CA VAL A 344 0.97 -13.94 31.24
C VAL A 344 2.32 -13.59 31.88
N ASP A 345 3.40 -13.69 31.11
CA ASP A 345 4.77 -13.45 31.60
C ASP A 345 5.15 -11.96 31.59
N LYS A 346 4.73 -11.23 30.54
CA LYS A 346 4.99 -9.80 30.37
C LYS A 346 4.03 -9.14 29.38
N ILE A 347 3.93 -7.82 29.47
CA ILE A 347 3.24 -6.95 28.50
C ILE A 347 4.29 -6.16 27.70
N ILE A 348 4.17 -6.17 26.37
CA ILE A 348 5.11 -5.50 25.46
C ILE A 348 4.50 -4.28 24.76
N GLU A 349 3.17 -4.20 24.69
CA GLU A 349 2.43 -3.05 24.17
C GLU A 349 1.18 -2.84 25.00
N LEU A 350 0.87 -1.59 25.34
CA LEU A 350 -0.32 -1.20 26.08
C LEU A 350 -0.76 0.19 25.61
N SER A 351 -2.03 0.31 25.25
CA SER A 351 -2.72 1.55 24.86
C SER A 351 -4.11 1.57 25.47
N ASP A 352 -4.91 2.60 25.17
CA ASP A 352 -6.28 2.72 25.69
C ASP A 352 -7.26 1.68 25.11
N SER A 353 -6.95 1.10 23.95
CA SER A 353 -7.83 0.17 23.23
C SER A 353 -7.22 -1.20 22.96
N GLN A 354 -5.95 -1.40 23.30
CA GLN A 354 -5.22 -2.62 22.93
C GLN A 354 -4.12 -2.94 23.93
N VAL A 355 -3.89 -4.24 24.15
CA VAL A 355 -2.74 -4.77 24.88
C VAL A 355 -2.14 -5.98 24.17
N ILE A 356 -0.81 -6.10 24.24
CA ILE A 356 -0.07 -7.26 23.74
C ILE A 356 0.77 -7.86 24.85
N GLY A 357 0.44 -9.10 25.22
CA GLY A 357 1.12 -9.89 26.22
C GLY A 357 1.92 -11.04 25.62
N ILE A 358 2.85 -11.58 26.40
CA ILE A 358 3.65 -12.74 26.04
C ILE A 358 3.40 -13.86 27.05
N LYS A 359 3.21 -15.08 26.55
CA LYS A 359 3.20 -16.33 27.31
C LYS A 359 4.19 -17.30 26.66
N ASN A 360 5.23 -17.69 27.39
CA ASN A 360 6.15 -18.74 26.96
C ASN A 360 5.63 -20.08 27.47
N VAL A 361 5.58 -21.06 26.57
CA VAL A 361 5.04 -22.38 26.85
C VAL A 361 6.20 -23.32 27.17
N THR A 362 6.34 -23.67 28.44
CA THR A 362 7.43 -24.56 28.89
C THR A 362 6.92 -25.96 29.19
N PHE A 363 7.73 -26.98 28.87
CA PHE A 363 7.37 -28.39 29.09
C PHE A 363 7.04 -28.68 30.57
N ASN A 364 7.62 -27.90 31.50
CA ASN A 364 7.44 -28.07 32.93
C ASN A 364 6.07 -27.59 33.46
N GLU A 365 5.19 -27.05 32.61
CA GLU A 365 3.85 -26.66 33.06
C GLU A 365 3.00 -27.89 33.44
N GLN A 366 2.35 -27.80 34.60
CA GLN A 366 1.68 -28.94 35.27
C GLN A 366 0.69 -29.69 34.38
N PHE A 367 0.02 -29.01 33.46
CA PHE A 367 -1.00 -29.62 32.62
C PHE A 367 -0.43 -30.59 31.58
N PHE A 368 0.85 -30.46 31.18
CA PHE A 368 1.45 -31.39 30.21
C PHE A 368 1.63 -32.81 30.75
N GLN A 369 1.62 -32.99 32.07
CA GLN A 369 1.72 -34.32 32.69
C GLN A 369 0.47 -35.17 32.43
N GLY A 370 -0.70 -34.54 32.33
CA GLY A 370 -1.99 -35.24 32.17
C GLY A 370 -2.73 -34.94 30.87
N HIS A 371 -2.48 -33.80 30.22
CA HIS A 371 -3.22 -33.34 29.04
C HIS A 371 -2.62 -33.91 27.74
N PHE A 372 -2.75 -35.23 27.57
CA PHE A 372 -2.18 -36.11 26.52
C PHE A 372 -0.72 -36.57 26.77
N PRO A 373 -0.53 -37.63 27.58
CA PRO A 373 0.78 -38.25 27.79
C PRO A 373 1.45 -38.64 26.45
N GLY A 374 2.71 -38.25 26.25
CA GLY A 374 3.48 -38.52 25.02
C GLY A 374 3.17 -37.59 23.84
N ASN A 375 2.21 -36.67 23.96
CA ASN A 375 1.86 -35.68 22.93
C ASN A 375 1.52 -34.34 23.61
N PRO A 376 2.51 -33.59 24.11
CA PRO A 376 2.27 -32.41 24.94
C PRO A 376 1.62 -31.29 24.12
N VAL A 377 0.34 -31.02 24.40
CA VAL A 377 -0.43 -29.92 23.78
C VAL A 377 -1.01 -29.04 24.88
N MET A 378 -0.88 -27.72 24.78
CA MET A 378 -1.46 -26.81 25.77
C MET A 378 -3.00 -26.79 25.63
N PRO A 379 -3.76 -27.02 26.72
CA PRO A 379 -5.22 -26.95 26.69
C PRO A 379 -5.72 -25.64 26.10
N GLY A 380 -6.66 -25.71 25.16
CA GLY A 380 -7.24 -24.52 24.53
C GLY A 380 -7.85 -23.55 25.54
N VAL A 381 -8.47 -24.07 26.60
CA VAL A 381 -9.02 -23.25 27.70
C VAL A 381 -7.96 -22.43 28.43
N LEU A 382 -6.72 -22.91 28.55
CA LEU A 382 -5.63 -22.14 29.14
C LEU A 382 -5.10 -21.07 28.18
N GLN A 383 -5.24 -21.27 26.88
CA GLN A 383 -4.93 -20.21 25.90
C GLN A 383 -5.95 -19.08 25.98
N ILE A 384 -7.24 -19.41 26.17
CA ILE A 384 -8.31 -18.43 26.43
C ILE A 384 -8.10 -17.73 27.77
N GLU A 385 -7.73 -18.47 28.82
CA GLU A 385 -7.40 -17.89 30.13
C GLU A 385 -6.23 -16.89 30.03
N ALA A 386 -5.18 -17.23 29.26
CA ALA A 386 -4.07 -16.30 29.03
C ALA A 386 -4.52 -15.02 28.28
N LEU A 387 -5.41 -15.14 27.29
CA LEU A 387 -6.04 -13.98 26.63
C LEU A 387 -6.88 -13.15 27.62
N ALA A 388 -7.66 -13.81 28.47
CA ALA A 388 -8.50 -13.14 29.47
C ALA A 388 -7.65 -12.36 30.49
N GLN A 389 -6.55 -12.94 30.98
CA GLN A 389 -5.60 -12.26 31.86
C GLN A 389 -4.95 -11.06 31.17
N CYS A 390 -4.51 -11.24 29.91
CA CYS A 390 -3.95 -10.15 29.12
C CYS A 390 -4.97 -9.00 28.95
N GLY A 391 -6.20 -9.32 28.56
CA GLY A 391 -7.29 -8.35 28.44
C GLY A 391 -7.69 -7.72 29.78
N GLY A 392 -7.56 -8.46 30.89
CA GLY A 392 -7.74 -7.95 32.24
C GLY A 392 -6.78 -6.81 32.58
N ILE A 393 -5.52 -6.89 32.10
CA ILE A 393 -4.57 -5.77 32.24
C ILE A 393 -5.08 -4.52 31.53
N LEU A 394 -5.56 -4.65 30.28
CA LEU A 394 -6.12 -3.52 29.53
C LEU A 394 -7.33 -2.91 30.23
N ALA A 395 -8.26 -3.77 30.67
CA ALA A 395 -9.47 -3.38 31.37
C ALA A 395 -9.16 -2.61 32.67
N LEU A 396 -8.27 -3.16 33.50
CA LEU A 396 -7.92 -2.59 34.79
C LEU A 396 -7.05 -1.33 34.68
N ASN A 397 -6.34 -1.13 33.56
CA ASN A 397 -5.61 0.10 33.30
C ASN A 397 -6.52 1.34 33.15
N THR A 398 -7.84 1.15 33.04
CA THR A 398 -8.84 2.23 32.91
C THR A 398 -9.45 2.69 34.24
N VAL A 399 -9.14 2.03 35.36
CA VAL A 399 -9.70 2.35 36.69
C VAL A 399 -8.60 2.78 37.67
N PRO A 400 -8.90 3.70 38.61
CA PRO A 400 -7.97 4.02 39.70
C PRO A 400 -7.89 2.83 40.67
N ASP A 401 -6.69 2.57 41.22
CA ASP A 401 -6.42 1.49 42.18
C ASP A 401 -6.86 0.10 41.66
N PRO A 402 -6.28 -0.38 40.55
CA PRO A 402 -6.72 -1.61 39.86
C PRO A 402 -6.73 -2.86 40.75
N GLU A 403 -5.90 -2.90 41.80
CA GLU A 403 -5.84 -3.97 42.80
C GLU A 403 -7.14 -4.14 43.61
N LEU A 404 -8.05 -3.15 43.58
CA LEU A 404 -9.36 -3.20 44.25
C LEU A 404 -10.48 -3.73 43.35
N TYR A 405 -10.16 -4.23 42.16
CA TYR A 405 -11.15 -4.70 41.20
C TYR A 405 -10.85 -6.12 40.74
N SER A 406 -11.92 -6.90 40.63
CA SER A 406 -11.91 -8.22 40.00
C SER A 406 -12.53 -8.16 38.62
N THR A 407 -12.01 -8.99 37.71
CA THR A 407 -12.57 -9.14 36.36
C THR A 407 -13.24 -10.51 36.26
N TYR A 408 -14.56 -10.50 36.09
CA TYR A 408 -15.35 -11.72 35.97
C TYR A 408 -15.71 -11.99 34.52
N PHE A 409 -15.50 -13.23 34.12
CA PHE A 409 -15.67 -13.64 32.76
C PHE A 409 -17.13 -14.01 32.48
N LEU A 410 -17.76 -13.36 31.50
CA LEU A 410 -19.20 -13.49 31.24
C LEU A 410 -19.52 -14.35 30.02
N LYS A 411 -18.74 -14.20 28.94
CA LYS A 411 -19.07 -14.84 27.66
C LYS A 411 -17.83 -15.06 26.79
N ILE A 412 -17.85 -16.17 26.04
CA ILE A 412 -16.97 -16.43 24.90
C ILE A 412 -17.85 -16.61 23.66
N ASP A 413 -17.55 -15.88 22.60
CA ASP A 413 -18.11 -16.11 21.26
C ASP A 413 -17.00 -16.32 20.24
N ASN A 414 -17.36 -16.90 19.08
CA ASN A 414 -16.50 -17.01 17.90
C ASN A 414 -15.11 -17.62 18.17
N CYS A 415 -15.01 -18.50 19.17
CA CYS A 415 -13.76 -19.13 19.58
C CYS A 415 -13.33 -20.20 18.57
N LYS A 416 -12.08 -20.12 18.11
CA LYS A 416 -11.49 -21.09 17.17
C LYS A 416 -10.06 -21.44 17.58
N PHE A 417 -9.77 -22.74 17.65
CA PHE A 417 -8.42 -23.28 17.81
C PHE A 417 -7.92 -23.74 16.44
N LYS A 418 -6.97 -23.00 15.87
CA LYS A 418 -6.49 -23.19 14.49
C LYS A 418 -5.18 -23.98 14.42
N GLN A 419 -4.35 -23.94 15.47
CA GLN A 419 -3.07 -24.63 15.54
C GLN A 419 -2.87 -25.24 16.93
N ARG A 420 -2.05 -26.29 17.01
CA ARG A 420 -1.58 -26.82 18.31
C ARG A 420 -0.54 -25.86 18.87
N VAL A 421 -0.61 -25.65 20.18
CA VAL A 421 0.43 -24.95 20.96
C VAL A 421 1.16 -25.99 21.79
N VAL A 422 2.48 -26.04 21.68
CA VAL A 422 3.33 -27.08 22.26
C VAL A 422 4.48 -26.47 23.07
N PRO A 423 5.15 -27.24 23.93
CA PRO A 423 6.36 -26.77 24.63
C PRO A 423 7.41 -26.22 23.68
N GLY A 424 7.98 -25.06 24.01
CA GLY A 424 8.91 -24.31 23.17
C GLY A 424 8.28 -23.15 22.39
N ASP A 425 6.95 -23.12 22.26
CA ASP A 425 6.26 -22.02 21.61
C ASP A 425 6.26 -20.73 22.46
N THR A 426 6.28 -19.58 21.78
CA THR A 426 5.97 -18.27 22.36
C THR A 426 4.61 -17.81 21.85
N MET A 427 3.65 -17.69 22.75
CA MET A 427 2.34 -17.11 22.49
C MET A 427 2.41 -15.59 22.58
N VAL A 428 2.15 -14.93 21.46
CA VAL A 428 1.89 -13.48 21.42
C VAL A 428 0.39 -13.26 21.54
N LEU A 429 -0.03 -12.70 22.66
CA LEU A 429 -1.42 -12.53 23.07
C LEU A 429 -1.88 -11.11 22.72
N LYS A 430 -2.65 -10.95 21.64
CA LYS A 430 -3.22 -9.66 21.25
C LYS A 430 -4.66 -9.55 21.72
N MET A 431 -4.98 -8.49 22.46
CA MET A 431 -6.33 -8.17 22.91
C MET A 431 -6.70 -6.76 22.47
N GLU A 432 -7.87 -6.60 21.84
CA GLU A 432 -8.37 -5.34 21.28
C GLU A 432 -9.81 -5.10 21.75
N LEU A 433 -10.12 -3.90 22.26
CA LEU A 433 -11.50 -3.51 22.59
C LEU A 433 -12.35 -3.49 21.31
N LEU A 434 -13.48 -4.19 21.33
CA LEU A 434 -14.49 -4.10 20.27
C LEU A 434 -15.34 -2.84 20.42
N ASN A 435 -15.58 -2.43 21.67
CA ASN A 435 -16.39 -1.28 22.06
C ASN A 435 -15.75 -0.58 23.27
N PRO A 436 -15.98 0.73 23.47
CA PRO A 436 -15.58 1.40 24.70
C PRO A 436 -16.20 0.74 25.94
N ILE A 437 -15.44 0.66 27.03
CA ILE A 437 -15.90 0.06 28.29
C ILE A 437 -17.08 0.86 28.82
N ARG A 438 -18.21 0.20 29.09
CA ARG A 438 -19.43 0.83 29.59
C ARG A 438 -20.01 0.04 30.74
N ARG A 439 -20.30 0.71 31.86
CA ARG A 439 -20.87 0.10 33.08
C ARG A 439 -20.05 -1.12 33.57
N GLY A 440 -18.74 -1.05 33.41
CA GLY A 440 -17.81 -2.14 33.76
C GLY A 440 -17.78 -3.32 32.78
N ILE A 441 -18.60 -3.32 31.71
CA ILE A 441 -18.56 -4.36 30.69
C ILE A 441 -17.43 -4.08 29.69
N VAL A 442 -16.63 -5.11 29.44
CA VAL A 442 -15.48 -5.09 28.55
C VAL A 442 -15.69 -6.16 27.49
N GLU A 443 -15.72 -5.73 26.23
CA GLU A 443 -15.84 -6.61 25.07
C GLU A 443 -14.57 -6.53 24.24
N MET A 444 -13.88 -7.66 24.05
CA MET A 444 -12.58 -7.71 23.40
C MET A 444 -12.48 -8.81 22.35
N ARG A 445 -11.78 -8.53 21.26
CA ARG A 445 -11.25 -9.56 20.36
C ARG A 445 -9.89 -10.00 20.88
N GLY A 446 -9.76 -11.30 21.15
CA GLY A 446 -8.50 -11.94 21.51
C GLY A 446 -7.93 -12.78 20.36
N THR A 447 -6.64 -12.66 20.10
CA THR A 447 -5.91 -13.47 19.13
C THR A 447 -4.56 -13.90 19.71
N VAL A 448 -4.29 -15.21 19.69
CA VAL A 448 -2.99 -15.81 20.02
C VAL A 448 -2.24 -16.09 18.72
N PHE A 449 -1.00 -15.62 18.64
CA PHE A 449 -0.08 -15.93 17.54
C PHE A 449 1.09 -16.79 18.02
N ILE A 450 1.47 -17.78 17.19
CA ILE A 450 2.76 -18.48 17.27
C ILE A 450 3.54 -18.15 16.00
N GLY A 451 4.62 -17.37 16.14
CA GLY A 451 5.25 -16.72 14.98
C GLY A 451 4.21 -15.90 14.20
N ASN A 452 4.11 -16.14 12.89
CA ASN A 452 3.19 -15.41 12.00
C ASN A 452 1.82 -16.09 11.84
N LYS A 453 1.51 -17.12 12.65
CA LYS A 453 0.28 -17.92 12.52
C LYS A 453 -0.65 -17.70 13.69
N VAL A 454 -1.94 -17.50 13.41
CA VAL A 454 -2.99 -17.49 14.43
C VAL A 454 -3.16 -18.92 14.96
N ALA A 455 -2.92 -19.11 16.26
CA ALA A 455 -3.16 -20.37 16.95
C ALA A 455 -4.57 -20.43 17.55
N THR A 456 -5.03 -19.33 18.17
CA THR A 456 -6.34 -19.23 18.81
C THR A 456 -6.93 -17.85 18.58
N GLU A 457 -8.24 -17.75 18.41
CA GLU A 457 -8.96 -16.47 18.37
C GLU A 457 -10.32 -16.61 19.04
N ALA A 458 -10.80 -15.56 19.71
CA ALA A 458 -12.10 -15.55 20.38
C ALA A 458 -12.58 -14.11 20.65
N ASP A 459 -13.89 -13.93 20.76
CA ASP A 459 -14.50 -12.72 21.32
C ASP A 459 -14.81 -12.98 22.79
N LEU A 460 -14.30 -12.13 23.66
CA LEU A 460 -14.31 -12.30 25.11
C LEU A 460 -15.07 -11.14 25.76
N VAL A 461 -16.06 -11.46 26.60
CA VAL A 461 -16.82 -10.47 27.38
C VAL A 461 -16.56 -10.69 28.85
N ALA A 462 -16.17 -9.62 29.54
CA ALA A 462 -15.92 -9.61 30.98
C ALA A 462 -16.61 -8.42 31.65
N GLN A 463 -16.72 -8.50 32.98
CA GLN A 463 -17.20 -7.42 33.82
C GLN A 463 -16.16 -7.07 34.89
N ILE A 464 -15.81 -5.79 34.98
CA ILE A 464 -15.01 -5.23 36.06
C ILE A 464 -15.93 -4.94 37.24
N VAL A 465 -15.61 -5.51 38.41
CA VAL A 465 -16.37 -5.34 39.66
C VAL A 465 -15.42 -4.86 40.74
N LYS A 466 -15.78 -3.74 41.39
CA LYS A 466 -15.03 -3.23 42.54
C LYS A 466 -15.27 -4.13 43.74
N GLU A 467 -14.21 -4.65 44.34
CA GLU A 467 -14.30 -5.38 45.59
C GLU A 467 -14.61 -4.38 46.72
N GLY A 468 -15.70 -4.62 47.45
CA GLY A 468 -15.98 -3.86 48.66
C GLY A 468 -14.86 -4.09 49.67
N LYS A 469 -14.46 -3.06 50.44
CA LYS A 469 -13.49 -3.23 51.52
C LYS A 469 -13.95 -4.36 52.45
N THR A 470 -13.34 -5.52 52.34
CA THR A 470 -13.45 -6.56 53.36
C THR A 470 -12.81 -5.99 54.61
N GLN A 471 -13.61 -5.71 55.63
CA GLN A 471 -13.10 -5.50 56.97
C GLN A 471 -12.42 -6.81 57.39
N GLN A 472 -11.09 -6.84 57.38
CA GLN A 472 -10.31 -7.77 58.18
C GLN A 472 -9.51 -6.98 59.19
#